data_AF-A0A1B9N5R8-F1
#
_entry.id   AF-A0A1B9N5R8-F1
#
_cell.length_a   1.000
_cell.length_b   1.000
_cell.length_c   1.000
_cell.angle_alpha   90.00
_cell.angle_beta   90.00
_cell.angle_gamma   90.00
#
_symmetry.space_group_name_H-M   'P 1'
#
loop_
_entity.id
_entity.type
_entity.pdbx_description
1 polymer ?
#
loop_
_entity_poly.entity_id
_entity_poly.type
_entity_poly.pdbx_seq_one_letter_code
_entity_poly.pdbx_strand_id
1 'polypeptide(L)'
;MKKLFLIFVIIMFVSGCSSVSEKALSTKVKGSDYNKLGSVYTPMHTELYITEPKNNDSVIVRYSINRYGYSSFGKNKFPFYILKKDIPNLIPLLDKYLDWEVIAQKRHEIVDKKIGNTKIPKLSIQYDYIFSSGSESTHYLQVDLCSYSLIDVCSNTIFFDKNNVVLLKNELLDIYENKIQSFNESYYN
;
A
#
# COMPACT_ATOMS: atom_id res chain seq x y z
N MET A 1 0.98 -14.21 -56.29
CA MET A 1 0.27 -13.27 -55.39
C MET A 1 -0.35 -13.94 -54.16
N LYS A 2 -0.98 -15.14 -54.25
CA LYS A 2 -1.58 -15.83 -53.09
C LYS A 2 -0.61 -16.18 -51.94
N LYS A 3 0.68 -16.43 -52.23
CA LYS A 3 1.71 -16.73 -51.20
C LYS A 3 2.17 -15.51 -50.40
N LEU A 4 2.03 -14.29 -50.95
CA LEU A 4 2.37 -13.04 -50.25
C LEU A 4 1.29 -12.63 -49.25
N PHE A 5 0.02 -12.98 -49.52
CA PHE A 5 -1.10 -12.71 -48.62
C PHE A 5 -1.02 -13.55 -47.33
N LEU A 6 -0.50 -14.78 -47.42
CA LEU A 6 -0.35 -15.68 -46.27
C LEU A 6 0.70 -15.17 -45.27
N ILE A 7 1.75 -14.51 -45.74
CA ILE A 7 2.80 -13.92 -44.88
C ILE A 7 2.25 -12.72 -44.10
N PHE A 8 1.39 -11.91 -44.72
CA PHE A 8 0.80 -10.73 -44.08
C PHE A 8 -0.17 -11.09 -42.94
N VAL A 9 -0.91 -12.19 -43.08
CA VAL A 9 -1.84 -12.69 -42.04
C VAL A 9 -1.10 -13.24 -40.82
N ILE A 10 0.10 -13.83 -41.01
CA ILE A 10 0.89 -14.38 -39.90
C ILE A 10 1.52 -13.25 -39.05
N ILE A 11 1.92 -12.14 -39.67
CA ILE A 11 2.52 -11.00 -38.95
C ILE A 11 1.51 -10.29 -38.02
N MET A 12 0.21 -10.33 -38.35
CA MET A 12 -0.84 -9.73 -37.52
C MET A 12 -1.15 -10.50 -36.22
N PHE A 13 -0.70 -11.75 -36.08
CA PHE A 13 -0.90 -12.55 -34.85
C PHE A 13 0.28 -12.48 -33.87
N VAL A 14 1.38 -11.79 -34.21
CA VAL A 14 2.57 -11.67 -33.34
C VAL A 14 2.63 -10.33 -32.60
N SER A 15 1.54 -9.56 -32.56
CA SER A 15 1.35 -8.51 -31.56
C SER A 15 1.12 -9.14 -30.18
N GLY A 16 2.19 -9.75 -29.67
CA GLY A 16 2.28 -10.27 -28.32
C GLY A 16 1.94 -9.15 -27.36
N CYS A 17 0.88 -9.36 -26.59
CA CYS A 17 0.54 -8.54 -25.45
C CYS A 17 1.70 -8.70 -24.46
N SER A 18 2.66 -7.77 -24.48
CA SER A 18 3.71 -7.71 -23.47
C SER A 18 3.05 -7.28 -22.17
N SER A 19 2.59 -8.25 -21.38
CA SER A 19 2.19 -7.97 -20.01
C SER A 19 3.44 -7.54 -19.25
N VAL A 20 3.52 -6.25 -18.93
CA VAL A 20 4.54 -5.74 -18.00
C VAL A 20 4.36 -6.48 -16.69
N SER A 21 5.28 -7.40 -16.41
CA SER A 21 5.29 -8.18 -15.18
C SER A 21 5.84 -7.29 -14.07
N GLU A 22 4.98 -6.80 -13.17
CA GLU A 22 5.43 -6.13 -11.96
C GLU A 22 6.08 -7.16 -11.03
N LYS A 23 7.38 -6.98 -10.73
CA LYS A 23 8.10 -7.81 -9.76
C LYS A 23 7.95 -7.26 -8.35
N ALA A 24 7.61 -8.13 -7.42
CA ALA A 24 7.55 -7.79 -6.01
C ALA A 24 8.97 -7.61 -5.45
N LEU A 25 9.15 -6.56 -4.66
CA LEU A 25 10.31 -6.31 -3.83
C LEU A 25 10.08 -6.87 -2.42
N SER A 26 11.18 -7.25 -1.77
CA SER A 26 11.13 -7.63 -0.35
C SER A 26 10.83 -6.40 0.50
N THR A 27 9.93 -6.54 1.47
CA THR A 27 9.65 -5.53 2.49
C THR A 27 9.58 -6.20 3.85
N LYS A 28 9.99 -5.46 4.88
CA LYS A 28 9.80 -5.89 6.29
C LYS A 28 8.48 -5.38 6.87
N VAL A 29 7.82 -4.45 6.20
CA VAL A 29 6.54 -3.88 6.62
C VAL A 29 5.48 -4.95 6.52
N LYS A 30 4.71 -5.12 7.60
CA LYS A 30 3.55 -6.01 7.65
C LYS A 30 2.34 -5.24 8.15
N GLY A 31 1.27 -5.24 7.35
CA GLY A 31 -0.05 -4.90 7.87
C GLY A 31 -0.62 -6.05 8.67
N SER A 32 -1.56 -5.76 9.55
CA SER A 32 -2.25 -6.72 10.39
C SER A 32 -3.76 -6.69 10.11
N ASP A 33 -4.36 -7.87 10.10
CA ASP A 33 -5.81 -8.04 10.00
C ASP A 33 -6.33 -8.72 11.28
N TYR A 34 -7.56 -8.40 11.66
CA TYR A 34 -8.13 -8.97 12.88
C TYR A 34 -8.54 -10.43 12.67
N ASN A 35 -7.93 -11.34 13.42
CA ASN A 35 -8.31 -12.74 13.44
C ASN A 35 -9.39 -12.97 14.49
N LYS A 36 -10.63 -13.20 14.03
CA LYS A 36 -11.78 -13.46 14.92
C LYS A 36 -11.63 -14.74 15.75
N LEU A 37 -10.94 -15.76 15.25
CA LEU A 37 -10.77 -17.03 15.98
C LEU A 37 -9.80 -16.87 17.15
N GLY A 38 -8.73 -16.10 16.97
CA GLY A 38 -7.74 -15.82 18.00
C GLY A 38 -8.01 -14.55 18.81
N SER A 39 -9.03 -13.76 18.43
CA SER A 39 -9.30 -12.42 18.96
C SER A 39 -8.06 -11.51 18.99
N VAL A 40 -7.26 -11.55 17.92
CA VAL A 40 -5.95 -10.89 17.86
C VAL A 40 -5.64 -10.36 16.47
N TYR A 41 -5.00 -9.19 16.40
CA TYR A 41 -4.45 -8.66 15.15
C TYR A 41 -3.23 -9.48 14.73
N THR A 42 -3.30 -10.11 13.56
CA THR A 42 -2.25 -11.01 13.06
C THR A 42 -1.49 -10.35 11.92
N PRO A 43 -0.14 -10.28 11.96
CA PRO A 43 0.65 -9.78 10.84
C PRO A 43 0.47 -10.61 9.57
N MET A 44 0.29 -9.92 8.45
CA MET A 44 0.02 -10.51 7.14
C MET A 44 1.25 -10.42 6.24
N HIS A 45 1.36 -11.41 5.34
CA HIS A 45 2.32 -11.33 4.26
C HIS A 45 2.05 -10.09 3.41
N THR A 46 3.10 -9.31 3.14
CA THR A 46 3.04 -8.04 2.45
C THR A 46 4.09 -8.03 1.36
N GLU A 47 3.70 -7.61 0.16
CA GLU A 47 4.57 -7.45 -0.99
C GLU A 47 4.67 -5.97 -1.33
N LEU A 48 5.88 -5.50 -1.66
CA LEU A 48 6.13 -4.13 -2.10
C LEU A 48 6.27 -4.08 -3.62
N TYR A 49 5.64 -3.11 -4.26
CA TYR A 49 5.80 -2.82 -5.67
C TYR A 49 6.14 -1.34 -5.85
N ILE A 50 7.11 -1.05 -6.71
CA ILE A 50 7.46 0.32 -7.12
C ILE A 50 7.29 0.39 -8.63
N THR A 51 6.29 1.15 -9.07
CA THR A 51 5.95 1.30 -10.49
C THR A 51 6.34 2.70 -10.94
N GLU A 52 7.13 2.76 -12.01
CA GLU A 52 7.54 4.00 -12.68
C GLU A 52 6.81 4.12 -14.01
N PRO A 53 5.71 4.89 -14.08
CA PRO A 53 4.97 5.07 -15.31
C PRO A 53 5.83 5.72 -16.40
N LYS A 54 5.75 5.21 -17.63
CA LYS A 54 6.50 5.73 -18.80
C LYS A 54 6.23 7.21 -19.13
N ASN A 55 5.11 7.76 -18.66
CA ASN A 55 4.64 9.11 -19.00
C ASN A 55 5.00 10.18 -17.96
N ASN A 56 6.02 9.96 -17.12
CA ASN A 56 6.41 10.89 -16.06
C ASN A 56 5.33 11.10 -14.98
N ASP A 57 4.35 10.19 -14.93
CA ASP A 57 3.40 10.14 -13.83
C ASP A 57 4.16 9.70 -12.57
N SER A 58 3.91 10.37 -11.46
CA SER A 58 4.63 10.17 -10.20
C SER A 58 4.78 8.69 -9.84
N VAL A 59 6.01 8.27 -9.52
CA VAL A 59 6.33 6.92 -9.04
C VAL A 59 5.30 6.46 -8.00
N ILE A 60 4.73 5.28 -8.22
CA ILE A 60 3.70 4.69 -7.37
C ILE A 60 4.34 3.60 -6.52
N VAL A 61 4.28 3.77 -5.21
CA VAL A 61 4.63 2.76 -4.21
C VAL A 61 3.35 2.04 -3.82
N ARG A 62 3.35 0.71 -3.83
CA ARG A 62 2.20 -0.10 -3.48
C ARG A 62 2.60 -1.21 -2.53
N TYR A 63 2.02 -1.20 -1.33
CA TYR A 63 2.02 -2.35 -0.43
C TYR A 63 0.77 -3.19 -0.73
N SER A 64 0.99 -4.47 -0.99
CA SER A 64 -0.05 -5.46 -1.27
C SER A 64 -0.09 -6.43 -0.11
N ILE A 65 -1.05 -6.23 0.80
CA ILE A 65 -1.10 -6.90 2.10
C ILE A 65 -2.17 -7.99 2.06
N ASN A 66 -1.82 -9.24 2.31
CA ASN A 66 -2.79 -10.34 2.35
C ASN A 66 -3.84 -10.14 3.46
N ARG A 67 -5.03 -10.71 3.29
CA ARG A 67 -6.13 -10.62 4.26
C ARG A 67 -6.87 -11.94 4.48
N TYR A 68 -7.54 -12.06 5.62
CA TYR A 68 -8.45 -13.18 5.88
C TYR A 68 -9.82 -12.92 5.25
N GLY A 69 -10.33 -13.87 4.47
CA GLY A 69 -11.73 -13.97 4.07
C GLY A 69 -12.31 -12.80 3.24
N TYR A 70 -11.54 -11.74 3.00
CA TYR A 70 -11.98 -10.53 2.32
C TYR A 70 -11.49 -10.54 0.87
N SER A 71 -12.38 -10.74 -0.11
CA SER A 71 -12.04 -10.59 -1.53
C SER A 71 -12.58 -9.26 -2.08
N SER A 72 -11.70 -8.34 -2.47
CA SER A 72 -12.10 -7.23 -3.35
C SER A 72 -11.64 -7.57 -4.77
N PHE A 73 -12.57 -7.56 -5.73
CA PHE A 73 -12.31 -7.95 -7.13
C PHE A 73 -11.68 -9.35 -7.28
N GLY A 74 -12.05 -10.30 -6.41
CA GLY A 74 -11.52 -11.67 -6.43
C GLY A 74 -10.12 -11.84 -5.85
N LYS A 75 -9.55 -10.81 -5.20
CA LYS A 75 -8.23 -10.87 -4.55
C LYS A 75 -8.33 -10.58 -3.05
N ASN A 76 -7.71 -11.43 -2.24
CA ASN A 76 -7.69 -11.28 -0.79
C ASN A 76 -6.55 -10.38 -0.29
N LYS A 77 -6.49 -9.16 -0.82
CA LYS A 77 -5.40 -8.21 -0.50
C LYS A 77 -5.92 -6.80 -0.26
N PHE A 78 -5.35 -6.11 0.74
CA PHE A 78 -5.47 -4.67 0.92
C PHE A 78 -4.41 -3.99 0.04
N PRO A 79 -4.81 -3.21 -0.97
CA PRO A 79 -3.86 -2.41 -1.72
C PRO A 79 -3.65 -1.07 -1.00
N PHE A 80 -2.41 -0.78 -0.61
CA PHE A 80 -2.01 0.49 -0.02
C PHE A 80 -1.09 1.25 -0.97
N TYR A 81 -1.66 2.20 -1.70
CA TYR A 81 -0.94 3.02 -2.68
C TYR A 81 -0.43 4.32 -2.05
N ILE A 82 0.78 4.72 -2.42
CA ILE A 82 1.40 5.98 -2.04
C ILE A 82 2.11 6.54 -3.28
N LEU A 83 1.82 7.78 -3.65
CA LEU A 83 2.62 8.45 -4.67
C LEU A 83 3.92 8.92 -4.02
N LYS A 84 5.07 8.67 -4.65
CA LYS A 84 6.38 9.07 -4.11
C LYS A 84 6.47 10.55 -3.77
N LYS A 85 5.84 11.40 -4.59
CA LYS A 85 5.76 12.85 -4.37
C LYS A 85 5.00 13.24 -3.09
N ASP A 86 4.12 12.37 -2.60
CA ASP A 86 3.27 12.61 -1.44
C ASP A 86 3.85 11.97 -0.15
N ILE A 87 4.98 11.26 -0.24
CA ILE A 87 5.68 10.72 0.94
C ILE A 87 5.95 11.82 1.98
N PRO A 88 6.47 13.02 1.63
CA PRO A 88 6.67 14.09 2.61
C PRO A 88 5.40 14.52 3.35
N ASN A 89 4.21 14.32 2.77
CA ASN A 89 2.94 14.62 3.43
C ASN A 89 2.46 13.48 4.33
N LEU A 90 2.85 12.24 4.03
CA LEU A 90 2.53 11.05 4.83
C LEU A 90 3.40 10.94 6.08
N ILE A 91 4.70 11.28 5.99
CA ILE A 91 5.64 11.15 7.12
C ILE A 91 5.14 11.86 8.39
N PRO A 92 4.63 13.10 8.36
CA PRO A 92 4.08 13.77 9.54
C PRO A 92 2.87 13.04 10.17
N LEU A 93 2.08 12.31 9.38
CA LEU A 93 0.96 11.52 9.91
C LEU A 93 1.47 10.29 10.67
N LEU A 94 2.53 9.64 10.16
CA LEU A 94 3.18 8.52 10.84
C LEU A 94 3.88 8.98 12.11
N ASP A 95 4.56 10.12 12.09
CA ASP A 95 5.19 10.72 13.27
C ASP A 95 4.18 11.06 14.36
N LYS A 96 3.06 11.67 13.97
CA LYS A 96 1.97 11.97 14.89
C LYS A 96 1.39 10.71 15.54
N TYR A 97 1.27 9.61 14.80
CA TYR A 97 0.90 8.32 15.39
C TYR A 97 1.93 7.86 16.44
N LEU A 98 3.22 7.89 16.10
CA LEU A 98 4.30 7.45 16.98
C LEU A 98 4.36 8.29 18.27
N ASP A 99 4.16 9.60 18.17
CA ASP A 99 4.10 10.50 19.31
C ASP A 99 2.87 10.21 20.19
N TRP A 100 1.70 10.01 19.57
CA TRP A 100 0.48 9.70 20.29
C TRP A 100 0.52 8.34 20.97
N GLU A 101 1.19 7.35 20.37
CA GLU A 101 1.37 6.02 20.97
C GLU A 101 2.14 6.12 22.29
N VAL A 102 3.22 6.90 22.33
CA VAL A 102 4.01 7.11 23.55
C VAL A 102 3.18 7.80 24.63
N ILE A 103 2.37 8.80 24.25
CA ILE A 103 1.52 9.55 25.18
C ILE A 103 0.41 8.64 25.74
N ALA A 104 -0.34 7.97 24.87
CA ALA A 104 -1.48 7.14 25.26
C ALA A 104 -1.03 5.96 26.11
N GLN A 105 0.07 5.30 25.74
CA GLN A 105 0.64 4.19 26.52
C GLN A 105 1.08 4.65 27.92
N LYS A 106 1.70 5.83 28.04
CA LYS A 106 2.11 6.40 29.34
C LYS A 106 0.93 6.74 30.24
N ARG A 107 -0.22 7.10 29.64
CA ARG A 107 -1.42 7.54 30.35
C ARG A 107 -2.48 6.45 30.51
N HIS A 108 -2.24 5.25 29.95
CA HIS A 108 -3.22 4.16 29.89
C HIS A 108 -4.54 4.61 29.24
N GLU A 109 -4.45 5.48 28.23
CA GLU A 109 -5.63 6.00 27.54
C GLU A 109 -6.11 5.01 26.47
N ILE A 110 -7.44 4.85 26.34
CA ILE A 110 -8.08 4.23 25.18
C ILE A 110 -8.72 5.36 24.38
N VAL A 111 -8.21 5.59 23.18
CA VAL A 111 -8.68 6.66 22.30
C VAL A 111 -8.63 6.21 20.84
N ASP A 112 -9.72 6.49 20.13
CA ASP A 112 -9.76 6.41 18.67
C ASP A 112 -9.85 7.83 18.12
N LYS A 113 -8.87 8.24 17.30
CA LYS A 113 -8.80 9.61 16.80
C LYS A 113 -8.19 9.69 15.41
N LYS A 114 -8.88 10.37 14.50
CA LYS A 114 -8.36 10.65 13.16
C LYS A 114 -7.10 11.51 13.24
N ILE A 115 -6.03 11.01 12.63
CA ILE A 115 -4.73 11.67 12.53
C ILE A 115 -4.74 12.63 11.34
N GLY A 116 -5.25 12.16 10.20
CA GLY A 116 -5.32 12.88 8.93
C GLY A 116 -5.72 11.97 7.78
N ASN A 117 -5.47 12.40 6.54
CA ASN A 117 -5.70 11.60 5.35
C ASN A 117 -4.69 11.90 4.23
N THR A 118 -4.57 10.98 3.29
CA THR A 118 -3.89 11.18 2.00
C THR A 118 -4.85 10.84 0.87
N LYS A 119 -4.69 11.50 -0.28
CA LYS A 119 -5.56 11.34 -1.44
C LYS A 119 -4.73 11.01 -2.67
N ILE A 120 -5.25 10.12 -3.50
CA ILE A 120 -4.71 9.79 -4.82
C ILE A 120 -5.83 10.05 -5.84
N PRO A 121 -5.99 11.30 -6.31
CA PRO A 121 -7.11 11.70 -7.16
C PRO A 121 -7.22 10.86 -8.44
N LYS A 122 -6.07 10.50 -9.04
CA LYS A 122 -6.02 9.68 -10.26
C LYS A 122 -6.64 8.29 -10.10
N LEU A 123 -6.68 7.77 -8.88
CA LEU A 123 -7.28 6.47 -8.56
C LEU A 123 -8.64 6.61 -7.86
N SER A 124 -9.11 7.84 -7.62
CA SER A 124 -10.27 8.13 -6.78
C SER A 124 -10.19 7.49 -5.38
N ILE A 125 -8.98 7.39 -4.85
CA ILE A 125 -8.68 6.75 -3.55
C ILE A 125 -8.34 7.80 -2.51
N GLN A 126 -8.84 7.62 -1.30
CA GLN A 126 -8.38 8.28 -0.08
C GLN A 126 -7.99 7.23 0.96
N TYR A 127 -6.93 7.52 1.72
CA TYR A 127 -6.60 6.77 2.92
C TYR A 127 -6.79 7.66 4.14
N ASP A 128 -7.66 7.24 5.05
CA ASP A 128 -7.80 7.85 6.38
C ASP A 128 -6.86 7.16 7.36
N TYR A 129 -6.09 7.95 8.09
CA TYR A 129 -5.16 7.47 9.12
C TYR A 129 -5.76 7.78 10.47
N ILE A 130 -5.97 6.74 11.27
CA ILE A 130 -6.63 6.80 12.57
C ILE A 130 -5.70 6.18 13.59
N PHE A 131 -5.50 6.89 14.70
CA PHE A 131 -4.94 6.31 15.90
C PHE A 131 -6.05 5.48 16.53
N SER A 132 -5.89 4.15 16.62
CA SER A 132 -6.90 3.28 17.19
C SER A 132 -6.34 2.43 18.32
N SER A 133 -7.10 2.35 19.42
CA SER A 133 -6.70 1.60 20.62
C SER A 133 -7.29 0.19 20.60
N GLY A 134 -6.43 -0.83 20.66
CA GLY A 134 -6.85 -2.20 20.95
C GLY A 134 -7.00 -2.47 22.45
N SER A 135 -6.17 -1.81 23.27
CA SER A 135 -6.25 -1.78 24.72
C SER A 135 -5.55 -0.53 25.26
N GLU A 136 -5.55 -0.31 26.57
CA GLU A 136 -4.78 0.77 27.22
C GLU A 136 -3.27 0.70 26.92
N SER A 137 -2.76 -0.50 26.63
CA SER A 137 -1.34 -0.76 26.36
C SER A 137 -1.02 -1.02 24.89
N THR A 138 -2.02 -1.15 24.03
CA THR A 138 -1.84 -1.58 22.64
C THR A 138 -2.62 -0.67 21.70
N HIS A 139 -1.87 -0.02 20.81
CA HIS A 139 -2.37 0.98 19.88
C HIS A 139 -1.90 0.62 18.48
N TYR A 140 -2.71 1.00 17.48
CA TYR A 140 -2.48 0.69 16.08
C TYR A 140 -2.70 1.93 15.22
N LEU A 141 -1.90 2.05 14.18
CA LEU A 141 -2.23 2.91 13.05
C LEU A 141 -3.24 2.16 12.20
N GLN A 142 -4.50 2.57 12.31
CA GLN A 142 -5.56 2.11 11.42
C GLN A 142 -5.50 2.93 10.12
N VAL A 143 -5.50 2.23 8.99
CA VAL A 143 -5.52 2.81 7.65
C VAL A 143 -6.78 2.34 6.93
N ASP A 144 -7.71 3.26 6.74
CA ASP A 144 -8.97 3.02 6.05
C ASP A 144 -8.88 3.46 4.59
N LEU A 145 -9.11 2.53 3.67
CA LEU A 145 -9.29 2.80 2.25
C LEU A 145 -10.73 3.25 1.98
N CYS A 146 -10.84 4.51 1.55
CA CYS A 146 -12.08 5.18 1.24
C CYS A 146 -12.14 5.55 -0.24
N SER A 147 -13.33 5.49 -0.81
CA SER A 147 -13.59 6.05 -2.14
C SER A 147 -13.75 7.56 -2.03
N TYR A 148 -12.93 8.32 -2.75
CA TYR A 148 -13.09 9.78 -2.85
C TYR A 148 -14.16 10.07 -3.91
N SER A 149 -15.43 10.01 -3.49
CA SER A 149 -16.62 10.31 -4.32
C SER A 149 -17.56 11.27 -3.58
N LEU A 150 -18.73 11.58 -4.15
CA LEU A 150 -19.74 12.44 -3.50
C LEU A 150 -20.23 11.90 -2.14
N ILE A 151 -19.99 10.61 -1.86
CA ILE A 151 -20.22 9.99 -0.55
C ILE A 151 -18.90 9.32 -0.14
N ASP A 152 -18.26 9.83 0.90
CA ASP A 152 -17.05 9.24 1.49
C ASP A 152 -17.43 7.91 2.16
N VAL A 153 -17.25 6.80 1.44
CA VAL A 153 -17.47 5.44 1.97
C VAL A 153 -16.12 4.75 2.13
N CYS A 154 -15.78 4.44 3.37
CA CYS A 154 -14.64 3.59 3.71
C CYS A 154 -15.09 2.14 3.76
N SER A 155 -14.37 1.26 3.05
CA SER A 155 -14.79 -0.12 2.83
C SER A 155 -13.78 -1.16 3.28
N ASN A 156 -12.57 -0.70 3.63
CA ASN A 156 -11.41 -1.54 3.81
C ASN A 156 -10.48 -0.94 4.82
N THR A 157 -9.99 -1.77 5.75
CA THR A 157 -9.13 -1.33 6.83
C THR A 157 -7.96 -2.29 6.96
N ILE A 158 -6.77 -1.74 7.21
CA ILE A 158 -5.61 -2.49 7.67
C ILE A 158 -5.00 -1.78 8.89
N PHE A 159 -4.35 -2.54 9.75
CA PHE A 159 -3.73 -2.03 10.98
C PHE A 159 -2.21 -2.19 10.91
N PHE A 160 -1.47 -1.26 11.51
CA PHE A 160 -0.03 -1.40 11.72
C PHE A 160 0.28 -1.16 13.18
N ASP A 161 1.01 -2.08 13.82
CA ASP A 161 1.56 -1.84 15.15
C ASP A 161 2.70 -0.80 15.09
N LYS A 162 3.15 -0.33 16.26
CA LYS A 162 4.26 0.63 16.38
C LYS A 162 5.48 0.24 15.56
N ASN A 163 5.91 -1.02 15.64
CA ASN A 163 7.11 -1.49 14.96
C ASN A 163 6.94 -1.41 13.43
N ASN A 164 5.78 -1.81 12.91
CA ASN A 164 5.47 -1.74 11.49
C ASN A 164 5.29 -0.31 11.00
N VAL A 165 4.83 0.62 11.83
CA VAL A 165 4.80 2.06 11.47
C VAL A 165 6.22 2.62 11.38
N VAL A 166 7.13 2.25 12.28
CA VAL A 166 8.55 2.64 12.18
C VAL A 166 9.19 2.07 10.91
N LEU A 167 8.95 0.79 10.62
CA LEU A 167 9.44 0.15 9.39
C LEU A 167 8.89 0.83 8.14
N LEU A 168 7.58 1.11 8.11
CA LEU A 168 6.93 1.80 7.00
C LEU A 168 7.51 3.19 6.79
N LYS A 169 7.67 3.97 7.86
CA LYS A 169 8.27 5.32 7.81
C LYS A 169 9.67 5.26 7.19
N ASN A 170 10.52 4.37 7.69
CA ASN A 170 11.91 4.27 7.22
C ASN A 170 11.99 3.80 5.77
N GLU A 171 11.20 2.78 5.40
CA GLU A 171 11.19 2.26 4.02
C GLU A 171 10.67 3.31 3.02
N LEU A 172 9.67 4.11 3.40
CA LEU A 172 9.20 5.23 2.58
C LEU A 172 10.26 6.33 2.43
N LEU A 173 11.01 6.65 3.49
CA LEU A 173 12.12 7.61 3.39
C LEU A 173 13.22 7.08 2.47
N ASP A 174 13.59 5.80 2.59
CA ASP A 174 14.59 5.19 1.72
C ASP A 174 14.13 5.15 0.24
N ILE A 175 12.84 4.92 -0.01
CA ILE A 175 12.26 5.02 -1.36
C ILE A 175 12.27 6.48 -1.86
N TYR A 176 11.91 7.44 -1.00
CA TYR A 176 11.91 8.87 -1.34
C TYR A 176 13.32 9.35 -1.74
N GLU A 177 14.34 8.90 -1.01
CA GLU A 177 15.76 9.20 -1.23
C GLU A 177 16.39 8.35 -2.37
N ASN A 178 15.63 7.51 -3.06
CA ASN A 178 16.08 6.62 -4.14
C ASN A 178 17.08 5.52 -3.69
N LYS A 179 17.16 5.19 -2.40
CA LYS A 179 17.95 4.05 -1.90
C LYS A 179 17.30 2.71 -2.25
N ILE A 180 15.97 2.69 -2.34
CA ILE A 180 15.19 1.56 -2.84
C ILE A 180 14.54 2.00 -4.16
N GLN A 181 14.75 1.21 -5.21
CA GLN A 181 14.28 1.50 -6.57
C GLN A 181 13.50 0.33 -7.15
N SER A 182 12.80 0.58 -8.25
CA SER A 182 12.11 -0.46 -9.01
C SER A 182 13.08 -1.54 -9.49
N PHE A 183 12.58 -2.78 -9.63
CA PHE A 183 13.38 -3.86 -10.18
C PHE A 183 13.65 -3.60 -11.67
N ASN A 184 14.92 -3.48 -12.05
CA ASN A 184 15.31 -3.31 -13.45
C ASN A 184 15.90 -4.62 -14.00
N GLU A 185 15.16 -5.28 -14.91
CA GLU A 185 15.59 -6.55 -15.50
C GLU A 185 16.79 -6.41 -16.45
N SER A 186 17.05 -5.20 -16.98
CA SER A 186 18.12 -4.97 -17.97
C SER A 186 19.52 -5.24 -17.43
N TYR A 187 19.70 -5.31 -16.11
CA TYR A 187 20.99 -5.70 -15.50
C TYR A 187 21.33 -7.19 -15.66
N TYR A 188 20.38 -8.02 -16.11
CA TYR A 188 20.54 -9.48 -16.21
C TYR A 188 20.40 -10.01 -17.65
N ASN A 189 20.37 -9.12 -18.65
CA ASN A 189 20.34 -9.45 -20.08
C ASN A 189 21.61 -8.92 -20.75
#